data_AF-A0A9E6AP37-F1
#
_entry.id   AF-A0A9E6AP37-F1
#
_cell.length_a   1.000
_cell.length_b   1.000
_cell.length_c   1.000
_cell.angle_alpha   90.00
_cell.angle_beta   90.00
_cell.angle_gamma   90.00
#
_symmetry.space_group_name_H-M   'P 1'
#
loop_
_entity.id
_entity.type
_entity.pdbx_description
1 polymer ?
#
loop_
_entity_poly.entity_id
_entity_poly.type
_entity_poly.pdbx_seq_one_letter_code
_entity_poly.pdbx_strand_id
1 'polypeptide(L)'
;MNLSFGATHRALLVAVACSVFTTGCLEKMGLNAFLGATRDGSHSLNTFQDFEIAREATAAGLGQLEGMHKLAPWNEDGLFMLARGWATNSYFFAEDSYEEAVAKGDAPAANYHLRRARAGFVRSLYFGQELLKRSDDGFDAATQDAGAMSAWLDDNFESDEDALRLLWVGFSWVEHAHVSKELKDVQARLFVGLEMLKRSLEIDENLEHGMAHTLLGAYGSDLAENEKHFKRALELNDGGFLPTKLSYATTFYCAKSDKAAYEKLLGEVLSATDAIPAARLPNTVAKRRARRYLGAPAFQKSCGFS
;
A
#
# COMPACT_ATOMS: atom_id res chain seq x y z
N MET A 1 25.61 -71.21 -3.15
CA MET A 1 25.32 -70.07 -2.26
C MET A 1 25.26 -68.80 -3.11
N ASN A 2 24.07 -68.40 -3.57
CA ASN A 2 23.87 -67.09 -4.21
C ASN A 2 22.94 -66.29 -3.31
N LEU A 3 23.53 -65.47 -2.44
CA LEU A 3 22.79 -64.53 -1.60
C LEU A 3 22.39 -63.32 -2.45
N SER A 4 21.09 -63.05 -2.52
CA SER A 4 20.49 -61.90 -3.20
C SER A 4 20.89 -60.60 -2.47
N PHE A 5 21.92 -59.93 -2.95
CA PHE A 5 22.42 -58.64 -2.42
C PHE A 5 21.71 -57.40 -3.00
N GLY A 6 20.82 -57.57 -3.98
CA GLY A 6 20.26 -56.45 -4.77
C GLY A 6 19.04 -55.75 -4.16
N ALA A 7 18.25 -56.45 -3.33
CA ALA A 7 16.98 -55.90 -2.81
C ALA A 7 17.18 -54.93 -1.65
N THR A 8 18.15 -55.20 -0.76
CA THR A 8 18.45 -54.37 0.43
C THR A 8 19.10 -53.04 0.08
N HIS A 9 19.96 -52.98 -0.94
CA HIS A 9 20.58 -51.74 -1.40
C HIS A 9 19.59 -50.81 -2.10
N ARG A 10 18.63 -51.35 -2.86
CA ARG A 10 17.54 -50.57 -3.49
C ARG A 10 16.57 -50.00 -2.45
N ALA A 11 16.22 -50.76 -1.42
CA ALA A 11 15.38 -50.27 -0.33
C ALA A 11 16.06 -49.16 0.49
N LEU A 12 17.37 -49.27 0.74
CA LEU A 12 18.14 -48.25 1.44
C LEU A 12 18.24 -46.94 0.63
N LEU A 13 18.46 -47.03 -0.69
CA LEU A 13 18.52 -45.86 -1.58
C LEU A 13 17.15 -45.16 -1.70
N VAL A 14 16.04 -45.90 -1.71
CA VAL A 14 14.68 -45.33 -1.72
C VAL A 14 14.34 -44.68 -0.38
N ALA A 15 14.74 -45.28 0.75
CA ALA A 15 14.54 -44.72 2.08
C ALA A 15 15.37 -43.44 2.31
N VAL A 16 16.64 -43.42 1.87
CA VAL A 16 17.52 -42.24 1.94
C VAL A 16 17.00 -41.13 1.03
N ALA A 17 16.57 -41.45 -0.20
CA ALA A 17 15.93 -40.47 -1.08
C ALA A 17 14.66 -39.87 -0.44
N CYS A 18 13.77 -40.70 0.14
CA CYS A 18 12.58 -40.21 0.86
C CYS A 18 12.94 -39.26 2.03
N SER A 19 13.99 -39.57 2.79
CA SER A 19 14.40 -38.70 3.92
C SER A 19 14.94 -37.33 3.50
N VAL A 20 15.58 -37.22 2.31
CA VAL A 20 16.07 -35.93 1.79
C VAL A 20 14.94 -35.11 1.16
N PHE A 21 13.90 -35.74 0.60
CA PHE A 21 12.72 -35.03 0.11
C PHE A 21 11.85 -34.46 1.25
N THR A 22 11.84 -35.10 2.43
CA THR A 22 11.03 -34.61 3.56
C THR A 22 11.54 -33.30 4.18
N THR A 23 12.86 -33.04 4.15
CA THR A 23 13.42 -31.85 4.83
C THR A 23 13.07 -30.55 4.11
N GLY A 24 13.13 -30.53 2.77
CA GLY A 24 12.79 -29.34 1.97
C GLY A 24 11.30 -28.99 2.02
N CYS A 25 10.41 -29.99 2.07
CA CYS A 25 8.98 -29.75 2.25
C CYS A 25 8.67 -29.18 3.64
N LEU A 26 9.31 -29.68 4.70
CA LEU A 26 9.13 -29.17 6.06
C LEU A 26 9.63 -27.72 6.21
N GLU A 27 10.77 -27.39 5.62
CA GLU A 27 11.29 -26.01 5.59
C GLU A 27 10.32 -25.06 4.87
N LYS A 28 9.85 -25.45 3.68
CA LYS A 28 8.88 -24.66 2.91
C LYS A 28 7.57 -24.44 3.67
N MET A 29 7.05 -25.48 4.32
CA MET A 29 5.85 -25.37 5.17
C MET A 29 6.08 -24.44 6.36
N GLY A 30 7.24 -24.55 7.03
CA GLY A 30 7.58 -23.68 8.15
C GLY A 30 7.67 -22.21 7.77
N LEU A 31 8.33 -21.90 6.64
CA LEU A 31 8.43 -20.53 6.13
C LEU A 31 7.06 -19.98 5.72
N ASN A 32 6.22 -20.78 5.05
CA ASN A 32 4.87 -20.37 4.70
C ASN A 32 4.01 -20.09 5.93
N ALA A 33 4.06 -20.96 6.95
CA ALA A 33 3.31 -20.76 8.19
C ALA A 33 3.77 -19.50 8.94
N PHE A 34 5.08 -19.23 8.98
CA PHE A 34 5.61 -18.02 9.58
C PHE A 34 5.15 -16.75 8.85
N LEU A 35 5.25 -16.71 7.51
CA LEU A 35 4.84 -15.55 6.71
C LEU A 35 3.33 -15.32 6.76
N GLY A 36 2.52 -16.38 6.67
CA GLY A 36 1.07 -16.29 6.83
C GLY A 36 0.66 -15.74 8.19
N ALA A 37 1.22 -16.27 9.28
CA ALA A 37 0.96 -15.75 10.62
C ALA A 37 1.41 -14.29 10.81
N THR A 38 2.53 -13.91 10.17
CA THR A 38 3.00 -12.51 10.19
C THR A 38 2.03 -11.60 9.42
N ARG A 39 1.50 -12.06 8.27
CA ARG A 39 0.49 -11.33 7.50
C ARG A 39 -0.76 -11.09 8.33
N ASP A 40 -1.30 -12.14 8.95
CA ASP A 40 -2.49 -12.06 9.80
C ASP A 40 -2.30 -11.08 10.96
N GLY A 41 -1.13 -11.14 11.62
CA GLY A 41 -0.78 -10.25 12.72
C GLY A 41 -0.47 -8.81 12.31
N SER A 42 -0.19 -8.54 11.03
CA SER A 42 0.33 -7.24 10.56
C SER A 42 -0.65 -6.07 10.80
N HIS A 43 -1.97 -6.34 10.82
CA HIS A 43 -2.99 -5.33 11.09
C HIS A 43 -2.85 -4.71 12.50
N SER A 44 -2.19 -5.39 13.43
CA SER A 44 -1.91 -4.84 14.77
C SER A 44 -1.07 -3.56 14.74
N LEU A 45 -0.23 -3.36 13.71
CA LEU A 45 0.55 -2.12 13.54
C LEU A 45 -0.36 -0.90 13.45
N ASN A 46 -1.54 -1.04 12.83
CA ASN A 46 -2.48 0.08 12.69
C ASN A 46 -3.13 0.50 14.01
N THR A 47 -2.98 -0.30 15.08
CA THR A 47 -3.47 0.05 16.42
C THR A 47 -2.49 0.93 17.21
N PHE A 48 -1.28 1.16 16.69
CA PHE A 48 -0.26 1.94 17.38
C PHE A 48 -0.67 3.40 17.45
N GLN A 49 -0.60 3.96 18.66
CA GLN A 49 -0.82 5.40 18.89
C GLN A 49 0.49 6.19 18.85
N ASP A 50 1.61 5.56 19.23
CA ASP A 50 2.93 6.19 19.20
C ASP A 50 3.51 6.10 17.78
N PHE A 51 3.60 7.26 17.12
CA PHE A 51 4.11 7.39 15.77
C PHE A 51 5.59 6.99 15.65
N GLU A 52 6.42 7.30 16.65
CA GLU A 52 7.86 7.03 16.59
C GLU A 52 8.13 5.54 16.77
N ILE A 53 7.42 4.88 17.69
CA ILE A 53 7.48 3.42 17.85
C ILE A 53 6.96 2.70 16.60
N ALA A 54 5.85 3.17 16.01
CA ALA A 54 5.33 2.60 14.76
C ALA A 54 6.34 2.72 13.61
N ARG A 55 7.04 3.86 13.52
CA ARG A 55 8.08 4.09 12.51
C ARG A 55 9.23 3.09 12.66
N GLU A 56 9.74 2.92 13.87
CA GLU A 56 10.83 1.99 14.14
C GLU A 56 10.42 0.53 13.90
N ALA A 57 9.24 0.13 14.38
CA ALA A 57 8.70 -1.20 14.18
C ALA A 57 8.51 -1.53 12.70
N THR A 58 7.96 -0.59 11.91
CA THR A 58 7.77 -0.78 10.47
C THR A 58 9.09 -0.91 9.73
N ALA A 59 10.06 -0.03 10.04
CA ALA A 59 11.38 -0.07 9.41
C ALA A 59 12.15 -1.37 9.72
N ALA A 60 12.10 -1.84 10.97
CA ALA A 60 12.70 -3.11 11.36
C ALA A 60 12.01 -4.31 10.69
N GLY A 61 10.68 -4.31 10.67
CA GLY A 61 9.87 -5.35 10.04
C GLY A 61 10.16 -5.50 8.55
N LEU A 62 10.36 -4.39 7.82
CA LEU A 62 10.75 -4.42 6.41
C LEU A 62 12.07 -5.16 6.18
N GLY A 63 13.10 -4.85 6.97
CA GLY A 63 14.39 -5.52 6.85
C GLY A 63 14.29 -7.04 7.10
N GLN A 64 13.46 -7.44 8.07
CA GLN A 64 13.20 -8.84 8.33
C GLN A 64 12.44 -9.53 7.19
N LEU A 65 11.37 -8.90 6.68
CA LEU A 65 10.55 -9.45 5.60
C LEU A 65 11.36 -9.62 4.31
N GLU A 66 12.27 -8.71 3.99
CA GLU A 66 13.17 -8.86 2.83
C GLU A 66 14.08 -10.08 2.97
N GLY A 67 14.65 -10.28 4.16
CA GLY A 67 15.44 -11.45 4.47
C GLY A 67 14.62 -12.75 4.37
N MET A 68 13.39 -12.75 4.88
CA MET A 68 12.49 -13.90 4.79
C MET A 68 12.06 -14.18 3.36
N HIS A 69 11.76 -13.17 2.56
CA HIS A 69 11.41 -13.35 1.16
C HIS A 69 12.57 -13.93 0.35
N LYS A 70 13.82 -13.59 0.67
CA LYS A 70 14.98 -14.25 0.07
C LYS A 70 15.03 -15.76 0.37
N LEU A 71 14.54 -16.18 1.54
CA LEU A 71 14.46 -17.60 1.93
C LEU A 71 13.23 -18.30 1.34
N ALA A 72 12.13 -17.56 1.15
CA ALA A 72 10.87 -18.07 0.61
C ALA A 72 10.37 -17.23 -0.57
N PRO A 73 11.11 -17.18 -1.71
CA PRO A 73 10.74 -16.33 -2.83
C PRO A 73 9.36 -16.69 -3.39
N TRP A 74 8.97 -17.96 -3.37
CA TRP A 74 7.67 -18.46 -3.84
C TRP A 74 6.47 -18.05 -2.97
N ASN A 75 6.67 -17.48 -1.79
CA ASN A 75 5.56 -17.19 -0.87
C ASN A 75 4.90 -15.85 -1.21
N GLU A 76 3.60 -15.89 -1.52
CA GLU A 76 2.82 -14.70 -1.90
C GLU A 76 2.52 -13.77 -0.73
N ASP A 77 2.37 -14.30 0.49
CA ASP A 77 2.20 -13.46 1.70
C ASP A 77 3.40 -12.55 1.88
N GLY A 78 4.62 -13.08 1.71
CA GLY A 78 5.86 -12.30 1.80
C GLY A 78 5.91 -11.17 0.77
N LEU A 79 5.52 -11.45 -0.48
CA LEU A 79 5.43 -10.41 -1.51
C LEU A 79 4.38 -9.35 -1.17
N PHE A 80 3.17 -9.77 -0.79
CA PHE A 80 2.08 -8.87 -0.42
C PHE A 80 2.48 -7.97 0.77
N MET A 81 3.06 -8.58 1.81
CA MET A 81 3.54 -7.85 2.99
C MET A 81 4.64 -6.86 2.65
N LEU A 82 5.55 -7.20 1.74
CA LEU A 82 6.60 -6.29 1.29
C LEU A 82 6.04 -5.13 0.46
N ALA A 83 5.12 -5.40 -0.46
CA ALA A 83 4.42 -4.34 -1.20
C ALA A 83 3.70 -3.38 -0.24
N ARG A 84 2.79 -3.91 0.59
CA ARG A 84 2.05 -3.11 1.59
C ARG A 84 2.97 -2.37 2.56
N GLY A 85 3.99 -3.05 3.08
CA GLY A 85 4.91 -2.49 4.06
C GLY A 85 5.75 -1.34 3.51
N TRP A 86 6.30 -1.50 2.31
CA TRP A 86 7.09 -0.44 1.66
C TRP A 86 6.22 0.76 1.29
N ALA A 87 4.98 0.52 0.82
CA ALA A 87 4.01 1.59 0.56
C ALA A 87 3.67 2.36 1.84
N THR A 88 3.31 1.63 2.91
CA THR A 88 2.97 2.20 4.22
C THR A 88 4.13 3.00 4.79
N ASN A 89 5.35 2.46 4.77
CA ASN A 89 6.53 3.16 5.28
C ASN A 89 6.83 4.44 4.49
N SER A 90 6.64 4.42 3.18
CA SER A 90 6.86 5.58 2.31
C SER A 90 5.85 6.68 2.61
N TYR A 91 4.57 6.34 2.66
CA TYR A 91 3.47 7.28 2.89
C TYR A 91 3.43 7.80 4.33
N PHE A 92 3.54 6.93 5.35
CA PHE A 92 3.42 7.36 6.75
C PHE A 92 4.64 8.09 7.28
N PHE A 93 5.84 7.71 6.85
CA PHE A 93 7.06 8.20 7.50
C PHE A 93 7.93 9.04 6.57
N ALA A 94 8.15 8.59 5.32
CA ALA A 94 9.00 9.35 4.39
C ALA A 94 8.30 10.63 3.90
N GLU A 95 7.03 10.56 3.53
CA GLU A 95 6.24 11.75 3.17
C GLU A 95 5.97 12.66 4.37
N ASP A 96 5.68 12.13 5.56
CA ASP A 96 5.53 12.97 6.78
C ASP A 96 6.81 13.79 7.04
N SER A 97 7.98 13.18 6.89
CA SER A 97 9.28 13.87 7.01
C SER A 97 9.50 14.89 5.88
N TYR A 98 9.08 14.56 4.66
CA TYR A 98 9.13 15.48 3.52
C TYR A 98 8.29 16.74 3.79
N GLU A 99 7.05 16.55 4.20
CA GLU A 99 6.14 17.65 4.51
C GLU A 99 6.61 18.51 5.68
N GLU A 100 7.21 17.88 6.70
CA GLU A 100 7.81 18.61 7.81
C GLU A 100 8.96 19.51 7.34
N ALA A 101 9.83 19.00 6.45
CA ALA A 101 10.89 19.79 5.85
C ALA A 101 10.34 20.95 4.99
N VAL A 102 9.29 20.69 4.20
CA VAL A 102 8.59 21.73 3.42
C VAL A 102 8.01 22.81 4.33
N ALA A 103 7.35 22.42 5.43
CA ALA A 103 6.78 23.35 6.41
C ALA A 103 7.86 24.27 7.04
N LYS A 104 9.08 23.74 7.21
CA LYS A 104 10.24 24.46 7.74
C LYS A 104 10.99 25.28 6.69
N GLY A 105 10.64 25.16 5.40
CA GLY A 105 11.40 25.78 4.31
C GLY A 105 12.78 25.16 4.07
N ASP A 106 13.01 23.94 4.55
CA ASP A 106 14.27 23.22 4.37
C ASP A 106 14.25 22.41 3.07
N ALA A 107 14.62 23.07 1.97
CA ALA A 107 14.62 22.44 0.65
C ALA A 107 15.58 21.23 0.53
N PRO A 108 16.82 21.25 1.06
CA PRO A 108 17.69 20.08 1.09
C PRO A 108 17.06 18.86 1.78
N ALA A 109 16.48 19.05 2.98
CA ALA A 109 15.83 17.96 3.71
C ALA A 109 14.58 17.46 2.97
N ALA A 110 13.78 18.38 2.41
CA ALA A 110 12.61 18.03 1.61
C ALA A 110 13.00 17.16 0.40
N ASN A 111 14.01 17.56 -0.36
CA ASN A 111 14.51 16.78 -1.49
C ASN A 111 15.03 15.39 -1.08
N TYR A 112 15.70 15.29 0.07
CA TYR A 112 16.15 14.01 0.61
C TYR A 112 14.98 13.08 0.93
N HIS A 113 13.97 13.56 1.67
CA HIS A 113 12.82 12.75 2.06
C HIS A 113 11.91 12.40 0.88
N LEU A 114 11.75 13.30 -0.09
CA LEU A 114 11.01 13.01 -1.32
C LEU A 114 11.65 11.86 -2.11
N ARG A 115 12.99 11.85 -2.24
CA ARG A 115 13.71 10.73 -2.86
C ARG A 115 13.52 9.41 -2.10
N ARG A 116 13.43 9.46 -0.77
CA ARG A 116 13.17 8.27 0.05
C ARG A 116 11.75 7.74 -0.17
N ALA A 117 10.75 8.60 -0.20
CA ALA A 117 9.37 8.21 -0.49
C ALA A 117 9.28 7.54 -1.87
N ARG A 118 9.86 8.16 -2.91
CA ARG A 118 9.92 7.59 -4.27
C ARG A 118 10.58 6.22 -4.30
N ALA A 119 11.77 6.09 -3.70
CA ALA A 119 12.49 4.82 -3.70
C ALA A 119 11.71 3.72 -2.97
N GLY A 120 11.00 4.06 -1.90
CA GLY A 120 10.15 3.11 -1.19
C GLY A 120 8.93 2.68 -1.99
N PHE A 121 8.24 3.58 -2.70
CA PHE A 121 7.15 3.19 -3.60
C PHE A 121 7.62 2.36 -4.80
N VAL A 122 8.78 2.68 -5.39
CA VAL A 122 9.39 1.83 -6.43
C VAL A 122 9.64 0.42 -5.89
N ARG A 123 10.08 0.31 -4.64
CA ARG A 123 10.31 -0.98 -3.99
C ARG A 123 9.01 -1.73 -3.67
N SER A 124 7.96 -1.00 -3.27
CA SER A 124 6.61 -1.57 -3.16
C SER A 124 6.13 -2.14 -4.49
N LEU A 125 6.23 -1.35 -5.57
CA LEU A 125 5.81 -1.73 -6.91
C LEU A 125 6.60 -2.93 -7.44
N TYR A 126 7.89 -3.04 -7.12
CA TYR A 126 8.68 -4.22 -7.46
C TYR A 126 8.03 -5.51 -6.92
N PHE A 127 7.75 -5.57 -5.62
CA PHE A 127 7.14 -6.76 -5.01
C PHE A 127 5.66 -6.94 -5.41
N GLY A 128 4.92 -5.84 -5.56
CA GLY A 128 3.52 -5.85 -5.99
C GLY A 128 3.36 -6.38 -7.42
N GLN A 129 4.23 -5.96 -8.34
CA GLN A 129 4.22 -6.49 -9.71
C GLN A 129 4.62 -7.97 -9.75
N GLU A 130 5.63 -8.37 -8.97
CA GLU A 130 5.98 -9.79 -8.89
C GLU A 130 4.83 -10.63 -8.33
N LEU A 131 4.04 -10.09 -7.39
CA LEU A 131 2.85 -10.75 -6.87
C LEU A 131 1.78 -10.92 -7.95
N LEU A 132 1.43 -9.84 -8.65
CA LEU A 132 0.40 -9.89 -9.68
C LEU A 132 0.75 -10.80 -10.86
N LYS A 133 2.04 -10.85 -11.24
CA LYS A 133 2.54 -11.73 -12.31
C LYS A 133 2.48 -13.22 -11.96
N ARG A 134 2.19 -13.60 -10.70
CA ARG A 134 1.95 -15.00 -10.33
C ARG A 134 0.54 -15.46 -10.67
N SER A 135 -0.40 -14.53 -10.76
CA SER A 135 -1.78 -14.80 -11.13
C SER A 135 -1.90 -15.00 -12.64
N ASP A 136 -1.23 -14.16 -13.44
CA ASP A 136 -1.18 -14.28 -14.90
C ASP A 136 0.02 -13.54 -15.53
N ASP A 137 0.51 -14.02 -16.67
CA ASP A 137 1.68 -13.46 -17.40
C ASP A 137 1.35 -12.21 -18.23
N GLY A 138 0.07 -11.84 -18.35
CA GLY A 138 -0.44 -10.76 -19.20
C GLY A 138 -0.19 -9.35 -18.68
N PHE A 139 0.32 -9.19 -17.46
CA PHE A 139 0.50 -7.88 -16.82
C PHE A 139 1.24 -6.85 -17.68
N ASP A 140 2.38 -7.22 -18.28
CA ASP A 140 3.21 -6.27 -19.04
C ASP A 140 2.49 -5.75 -20.30
N ALA A 141 1.67 -6.59 -20.94
CA ALA A 141 0.81 -6.22 -22.06
C ALA A 141 -0.41 -5.39 -21.61
N ALA A 142 -0.98 -5.71 -20.45
CA ALA A 142 -2.11 -4.99 -19.89
C ALA A 142 -1.77 -3.54 -19.53
N THR A 143 -0.52 -3.26 -19.09
CA THR A 143 -0.10 -1.90 -18.71
C THR A 143 0.06 -0.90 -19.86
N GLN A 144 -0.30 -1.25 -21.10
CA GLN A 144 -0.14 -0.35 -22.26
C GLN A 144 -1.26 0.69 -22.38
N ASP A 145 -2.48 0.35 -22.00
CA ASP A 145 -3.63 1.26 -21.97
C ASP A 145 -4.68 0.85 -20.93
N ALA A 146 -5.56 1.78 -20.58
CA ALA A 146 -6.53 1.57 -19.51
C ALA A 146 -7.57 0.47 -19.82
N GLY A 147 -7.97 0.31 -21.08
CA GLY A 147 -8.92 -0.71 -21.49
C GLY A 147 -8.33 -2.12 -21.38
N ALA A 148 -7.09 -2.29 -21.85
CA ALA A 148 -6.36 -3.54 -21.69
C ALA A 148 -6.12 -3.89 -20.21
N MET A 149 -5.78 -2.90 -19.39
CA MET A 149 -5.61 -3.09 -17.95
C MET A 149 -6.92 -3.53 -17.27
N SER A 150 -8.03 -2.85 -17.55
CA SER A 150 -9.34 -3.22 -16.99
C SER A 150 -9.76 -4.64 -17.38
N ALA A 151 -9.67 -5.00 -18.66
CA ALA A 151 -10.06 -6.33 -19.12
C ALA A 151 -9.20 -7.43 -18.48
N TRP A 152 -7.88 -7.23 -18.41
CA TRP A 152 -6.99 -8.19 -17.75
C TRP A 152 -7.28 -8.34 -16.26
N LEU A 153 -7.61 -7.24 -15.57
CA LEU A 153 -8.00 -7.28 -14.16
C LEU A 153 -9.31 -8.05 -13.94
N ASP A 154 -10.30 -7.83 -14.81
CA ASP A 154 -11.60 -8.51 -14.74
C ASP A 154 -11.47 -10.02 -14.95
N ASP A 155 -10.65 -10.44 -15.90
CA ASP A 155 -10.49 -11.85 -16.26
C ASP A 155 -9.68 -12.67 -15.23
N ASN A 156 -8.85 -12.02 -14.39
CA ASN A 156 -7.83 -12.72 -13.59
C ASN A 156 -7.93 -12.49 -12.06
N PHE A 157 -8.74 -11.55 -11.61
CA PHE A 157 -8.81 -11.16 -10.19
C PHE A 157 -10.26 -11.04 -9.75
N GLU A 158 -10.74 -12.01 -8.97
CA GLU A 158 -12.16 -12.11 -8.60
C GLU A 158 -12.38 -12.34 -7.10
N SER A 159 -11.33 -12.71 -6.36
CA SER A 159 -11.46 -13.06 -4.94
C SER A 159 -11.28 -11.86 -4.01
N ASP A 160 -11.80 -11.97 -2.77
CA ASP A 160 -11.56 -10.97 -1.71
C ASP A 160 -10.07 -10.74 -1.45
N GLU A 161 -9.26 -11.80 -1.59
CA GLU A 161 -7.81 -11.69 -1.46
C GLU A 161 -7.20 -10.87 -2.61
N ASP A 162 -7.66 -11.08 -3.84
CA ASP A 162 -7.26 -10.28 -4.99
C ASP A 162 -7.64 -8.82 -4.80
N ALA A 163 -8.84 -8.53 -4.31
CA ALA A 163 -9.30 -7.18 -4.04
C ALA A 163 -8.35 -6.43 -3.09
N LEU A 164 -7.89 -7.09 -2.02
CA LEU A 164 -6.92 -6.51 -1.09
C LEU A 164 -5.53 -6.33 -1.73
N ARG A 165 -5.07 -7.29 -2.54
CA ARG A 165 -3.79 -7.19 -3.27
C ARG A 165 -3.81 -6.02 -4.24
N LEU A 166 -4.86 -5.92 -5.06
CA LEU A 166 -5.08 -4.84 -6.02
C LEU A 166 -5.18 -3.48 -5.33
N LEU A 167 -5.86 -3.38 -4.18
CA LEU A 167 -5.93 -2.16 -3.39
C LEU A 167 -4.54 -1.62 -3.04
N TRP A 168 -3.67 -2.49 -2.49
CA TRP A 168 -2.35 -2.07 -2.02
C TRP A 168 -1.34 -1.84 -3.14
N VAL A 169 -1.42 -2.59 -4.24
CA VAL A 169 -0.58 -2.31 -5.43
C VAL A 169 -1.06 -1.04 -6.15
N GLY A 170 -2.38 -0.86 -6.30
CA GLY A 170 -2.99 0.35 -6.83
C GLY A 170 -2.63 1.59 -6.02
N PHE A 171 -2.73 1.51 -4.69
CA PHE A 171 -2.25 2.54 -3.76
C PHE A 171 -0.79 2.92 -4.00
N SER A 172 0.09 1.92 -4.11
CA SER A 172 1.52 2.15 -4.36
C SER A 172 1.76 2.86 -5.68
N TRP A 173 0.95 2.57 -6.69
CA TRP A 173 1.08 3.16 -8.02
C TRP A 173 0.64 4.62 -8.06
N VAL A 174 -0.53 4.93 -7.49
CA VAL A 174 -1.04 6.31 -7.44
C VAL A 174 -0.18 7.19 -6.55
N GLU A 175 0.33 6.68 -5.42
CA GLU A 175 1.25 7.43 -4.56
C GLU A 175 2.64 7.60 -5.19
N HIS A 176 3.16 6.60 -5.91
CA HIS A 176 4.39 6.78 -6.68
C HIS A 176 4.26 7.91 -7.70
N ALA A 177 3.11 7.99 -8.38
CA ALA A 177 2.80 9.09 -9.28
C ALA A 177 2.65 10.42 -8.52
N HIS A 178 1.99 10.44 -7.36
CA HIS A 178 1.86 11.62 -6.51
C HIS A 178 3.23 12.23 -6.16
N VAL A 179 4.13 11.41 -5.59
CA VAL A 179 5.45 11.88 -5.18
C VAL A 179 6.39 12.13 -6.37
N SER A 180 6.01 11.73 -7.58
CA SER A 180 6.80 11.87 -8.82
C SER A 180 6.10 12.72 -9.88
N LYS A 181 5.32 13.72 -9.45
CA LYS A 181 4.50 14.59 -10.32
C LYS A 181 5.25 15.23 -11.50
N GLU A 182 6.55 15.44 -11.39
CA GLU A 182 7.37 16.01 -12.46
C GLU A 182 7.82 15.00 -13.53
N LEU A 183 7.71 13.69 -13.26
CA LEU A 183 8.14 12.63 -14.15
C LEU A 183 6.98 12.21 -15.07
N LYS A 184 7.01 12.70 -16.31
CA LYS A 184 5.92 12.52 -17.29
C LYS A 184 5.62 11.06 -17.62
N ASP A 185 6.66 10.22 -17.64
CA ASP A 185 6.55 8.78 -17.87
C ASP A 185 5.83 8.06 -16.74
N VAL A 186 6.06 8.48 -15.49
CA VAL A 186 5.31 7.99 -14.33
C VAL A 186 3.85 8.47 -14.39
N GLN A 187 3.62 9.75 -14.69
CA GLN A 187 2.26 10.30 -14.79
C GLN A 187 1.44 9.64 -15.91
N ALA A 188 2.07 9.35 -17.06
CA ALA A 188 1.41 8.68 -18.18
C ALA A 188 0.89 7.27 -17.82
N ARG A 189 1.42 6.66 -16.76
CA ARG A 189 1.02 5.34 -16.27
C ARG A 189 0.13 5.40 -15.02
N LEU A 190 -0.36 6.57 -14.60
CA LEU A 190 -1.24 6.70 -13.43
C LEU A 190 -2.48 5.79 -13.55
N PHE A 191 -3.01 5.62 -14.77
CA PHE A 191 -4.19 4.80 -15.02
C PHE A 191 -4.04 3.36 -14.52
N VAL A 192 -2.83 2.78 -14.53
CA VAL A 192 -2.61 1.40 -14.09
C VAL A 192 -3.04 1.24 -12.62
N GLY A 193 -2.67 2.19 -11.77
CA GLY A 193 -3.10 2.22 -10.38
C GLY A 193 -4.61 2.46 -10.23
N LEU A 194 -5.18 3.38 -11.03
CA LEU A 194 -6.60 3.69 -10.98
C LEU A 194 -7.47 2.50 -11.38
N GLU A 195 -7.10 1.73 -12.42
CA GLU A 195 -7.84 0.53 -12.81
C GLU A 195 -7.75 -0.57 -11.74
N MET A 196 -6.60 -0.75 -11.08
CA MET A 196 -6.49 -1.68 -9.93
C MET A 196 -7.42 -1.29 -8.78
N LEU A 197 -7.51 0.01 -8.48
CA LEU A 197 -8.38 0.53 -7.42
C LEU A 197 -9.86 0.36 -7.75
N LYS A 198 -10.25 0.56 -9.02
CA LYS A 198 -11.62 0.30 -9.48
C LYS A 198 -11.97 -1.19 -9.35
N ARG A 199 -11.10 -2.08 -9.82
CA ARG A 199 -11.34 -3.53 -9.71
C ARG A 199 -11.44 -3.97 -8.25
N SER A 200 -10.54 -3.48 -7.39
CA SER A 200 -10.60 -3.75 -5.95
C SER A 200 -11.95 -3.34 -5.35
N LEU A 201 -12.43 -2.14 -5.69
CA LEU A 201 -13.72 -1.60 -5.23
C LEU A 201 -14.92 -2.41 -5.75
N GLU A 202 -14.87 -2.88 -6.99
CA GLU A 202 -15.93 -3.70 -7.58
C GLU A 202 -16.09 -5.04 -6.87
N ILE A 203 -14.99 -5.62 -6.39
CA ILE A 203 -15.00 -6.87 -5.63
C ILE A 203 -15.44 -6.61 -4.17
N ASP A 204 -14.79 -5.66 -3.48
CA ASP A 204 -15.17 -5.25 -2.12
C ASP A 204 -14.84 -3.77 -1.85
N GLU A 205 -15.87 -2.92 -1.86
CA GLU A 205 -15.74 -1.49 -1.57
C GLU A 205 -15.39 -1.19 -0.09
N ASN A 206 -15.55 -2.14 0.83
CA ASN A 206 -15.38 -1.91 2.27
C ASN A 206 -13.93 -2.01 2.74
N LEU A 207 -13.04 -2.54 1.89
CA LEU A 207 -11.65 -2.80 2.24
C LEU A 207 -10.94 -1.56 2.79
N GLU A 208 -10.18 -1.78 3.88
CA GLU A 208 -9.37 -0.76 4.55
C GLU A 208 -10.16 0.54 4.80
N HIS A 209 -11.42 0.43 5.24
CA HIS A 209 -12.32 1.54 5.55
C HIS A 209 -12.75 2.38 4.33
N GLY A 210 -12.96 1.72 3.18
CA GLY A 210 -13.33 2.37 1.93
C GLY A 210 -12.16 3.09 1.25
N MET A 211 -10.94 2.58 1.42
CA MET A 211 -9.73 3.26 0.96
C MET A 211 -9.68 3.45 -0.57
N ALA A 212 -10.20 2.50 -1.35
CA ALA A 212 -10.27 2.62 -2.81
C ALA A 212 -11.04 3.88 -3.24
N HIS A 213 -12.18 4.15 -2.60
CA HIS A 213 -12.93 5.38 -2.81
C HIS A 213 -12.12 6.63 -2.45
N THR A 214 -11.44 6.66 -1.31
CA THR A 214 -10.58 7.79 -0.94
C THR A 214 -9.50 8.06 -1.99
N LEU A 215 -8.89 7.02 -2.54
CA LEU A 215 -7.82 7.14 -3.54
C LEU A 215 -8.36 7.56 -4.92
N LEU A 216 -9.48 6.99 -5.36
CA LEU A 216 -10.14 7.41 -6.61
C LEU A 216 -10.63 8.86 -6.51
N GLY A 217 -11.14 9.28 -5.36
CA GLY A 217 -11.47 10.68 -5.10
C GLY A 217 -10.25 11.61 -5.18
N ALA A 218 -9.10 11.15 -4.68
CA ALA A 218 -7.88 11.95 -4.65
C ALA A 218 -7.17 12.07 -6.01
N TYR A 219 -7.21 11.02 -6.82
CA TYR A 219 -6.36 10.86 -8.01
C TYR A 219 -7.13 10.71 -9.33
N GLY A 220 -8.45 10.57 -9.30
CA GLY A 220 -9.29 10.57 -10.49
C GLY A 220 -9.25 11.92 -11.22
N SER A 221 -9.53 11.91 -12.52
CA SER A 221 -9.45 13.11 -13.37
C SER A 221 -10.76 13.90 -13.44
N ASP A 222 -11.89 13.29 -13.09
CA ASP A 222 -13.21 13.93 -13.14
C ASP A 222 -13.62 14.40 -11.73
N LEU A 223 -13.73 15.72 -11.54
CA LEU A 223 -14.07 16.28 -10.23
C LEU A 223 -15.44 15.84 -9.72
N ALA A 224 -16.44 15.65 -10.58
CA ALA A 224 -17.76 15.24 -10.14
C ALA A 224 -17.75 13.79 -9.63
N GLU A 225 -17.06 12.89 -10.33
CA GLU A 225 -16.86 11.51 -9.86
C GLU A 225 -15.97 11.46 -8.61
N ASN A 226 -14.91 12.27 -8.55
CA ASN A 226 -14.05 12.35 -7.37
C ASN A 226 -14.84 12.71 -6.11
N GLU A 227 -15.78 13.66 -6.21
CA GLU A 227 -16.63 14.06 -5.08
C GLU A 227 -17.54 12.92 -4.62
N LYS A 228 -18.09 12.13 -5.55
CA LYS A 228 -18.92 10.96 -5.23
C LYS A 228 -18.11 9.92 -4.46
N HIS A 229 -16.88 9.64 -4.90
CA HIS A 229 -16.01 8.69 -4.21
C HIS A 229 -15.67 9.16 -2.79
N PHE A 230 -15.32 10.43 -2.57
CA PHE A 230 -15.10 10.93 -1.20
C PHE A 230 -16.34 10.81 -0.32
N LYS A 231 -17.53 11.13 -0.84
CA LYS A 231 -18.79 10.97 -0.09
C LYS A 231 -19.03 9.51 0.26
N ARG A 232 -18.84 8.60 -0.69
CA ARG A 232 -19.01 7.16 -0.46
C ARG A 232 -18.01 6.63 0.58
N ALA A 233 -16.74 7.05 0.52
CA ALA A 233 -15.76 6.71 1.54
C ALA A 233 -16.21 7.18 2.93
N LEU A 234 -16.70 8.41 3.07
CA LEU A 234 -17.17 8.93 4.35
C LEU A 234 -18.39 8.17 4.90
N GLU A 235 -19.29 7.73 4.02
CA GLU A 235 -20.41 6.86 4.41
C GLU A 235 -19.92 5.49 4.92
N LEU A 236 -18.98 4.86 4.22
CA LEU A 236 -18.47 3.53 4.57
C LEU A 236 -17.69 3.50 5.90
N ASN A 237 -17.02 4.59 6.25
CA ASN A 237 -16.22 4.68 7.47
C ASN A 237 -16.80 5.55 8.58
N ASP A 238 -18.06 6.01 8.43
CA ASP A 238 -18.74 6.94 9.34
C ASP A 238 -17.92 8.21 9.69
N GLY A 239 -17.02 8.61 8.77
CA GLY A 239 -16.07 9.69 8.96
C GLY A 239 -14.96 9.42 10.00
N GLY A 240 -14.84 8.18 10.50
CA GLY A 240 -13.86 7.76 11.50
C GLY A 240 -12.48 7.42 10.94
N PHE A 241 -12.37 7.14 9.63
CA PHE A 241 -11.10 6.99 8.93
C PHE A 241 -10.63 8.36 8.43
N LEU A 242 -9.77 9.01 9.22
CA LEU A 242 -9.36 10.40 9.01
C LEU A 242 -8.55 10.67 7.73
N PRO A 243 -7.80 9.70 7.15
CA PRO A 243 -7.19 9.89 5.84
C PRO A 243 -8.21 10.30 4.76
N THR A 244 -9.46 9.85 4.83
CA THR A 244 -10.52 10.25 3.90
C THR A 244 -10.76 11.76 3.94
N LYS A 245 -10.97 12.32 5.13
CA LYS A 245 -11.19 13.78 5.30
C LYS A 245 -9.96 14.60 4.95
N LEU A 246 -8.77 14.11 5.33
CA LEU A 246 -7.51 14.76 4.98
C LEU A 246 -7.38 14.86 3.45
N SER A 247 -7.45 13.73 2.74
CA SER A 247 -7.33 13.69 1.29
C SER A 247 -8.40 14.55 0.62
N TYR A 248 -9.65 14.49 1.10
CA TYR A 248 -10.74 15.29 0.54
C TYR A 248 -10.47 16.80 0.64
N ALA A 249 -9.91 17.26 1.76
CA ALA A 249 -9.45 18.63 1.89
C ALA A 249 -8.28 18.92 0.94
N THR A 250 -7.20 18.14 1.02
CA THR A 250 -5.91 18.49 0.41
C THR A 250 -5.83 18.23 -1.08
N THR A 251 -6.76 17.48 -1.67
CA THR A 251 -6.84 17.28 -3.12
C THR A 251 -8.04 18.00 -3.71
N PHE A 252 -9.26 17.61 -3.36
CA PHE A 252 -10.47 18.13 -3.99
C PHE A 252 -10.75 19.60 -3.66
N TYR A 253 -10.83 19.96 -2.38
CA TYR A 253 -11.10 21.36 -2.01
C TYR A 253 -9.90 22.28 -2.28
N CYS A 254 -8.69 21.74 -2.24
CA CYS A 254 -7.50 22.43 -2.75
C CYS A 254 -7.63 22.74 -4.25
N ALA A 255 -8.00 21.77 -5.09
CA ALA A 255 -8.19 21.95 -6.53
C ALA A 255 -9.34 22.92 -6.87
N LYS A 256 -10.37 22.98 -6.03
CA LYS A 256 -11.48 23.94 -6.16
C LYS A 256 -11.16 25.33 -5.60
N SER A 257 -9.99 25.52 -4.98
CA SER A 257 -9.64 26.71 -4.22
C SER A 257 -10.70 27.10 -3.17
N ASP A 258 -11.37 26.12 -2.57
CA ASP A 258 -12.38 26.31 -1.51
C ASP A 258 -11.72 26.23 -0.13
N LYS A 259 -11.19 27.37 0.32
CA LYS A 259 -10.49 27.51 1.59
C LYS A 259 -11.37 27.15 2.79
N ALA A 260 -12.66 27.52 2.76
CA ALA A 260 -13.56 27.31 3.89
C ALA A 260 -13.84 25.81 4.10
N ALA A 261 -14.11 25.06 3.03
CA ALA A 261 -14.32 23.62 3.12
C ALA A 261 -13.03 22.86 3.47
N TYR A 262 -11.90 23.29 2.92
CA TYR A 262 -10.57 22.78 3.27
C TYR A 262 -10.29 22.91 4.77
N GLU A 263 -10.45 24.13 5.32
CA GLU A 263 -10.15 24.40 6.74
C GLU A 263 -11.12 23.66 7.66
N LYS A 264 -12.40 23.58 7.28
CA LYS A 264 -13.40 22.83 8.03
C LYS A 264 -13.02 21.36 8.16
N LEU A 265 -12.74 20.67 7.05
CA LEU A 265 -12.40 19.24 7.07
C LEU A 265 -11.11 18.95 7.85
N LEU A 266 -10.08 19.78 7.69
CA LEU A 266 -8.85 19.62 8.48
C LEU A 266 -9.09 19.87 9.97
N GLY A 267 -9.95 20.83 10.33
CA GLY A 267 -10.39 21.04 11.70
C GLY A 267 -11.13 19.83 12.29
N GLU A 268 -11.97 19.18 11.49
CA GLU A 268 -12.62 17.91 11.87
C GLU A 268 -11.60 16.79 12.09
N VAL A 269 -10.57 16.66 11.24
CA VAL A 269 -9.48 15.70 11.44
C VAL A 269 -8.77 15.93 12.78
N LEU A 270 -8.47 17.19 13.11
CA LEU A 270 -7.75 17.53 14.35
C LEU A 270 -8.59 17.32 15.61
N SER A 271 -9.90 17.55 15.54
CA SER A 271 -10.83 17.42 16.67
C SER A 271 -11.41 16.01 16.83
N ALA A 272 -11.27 15.15 15.82
CA ALA A 272 -11.77 13.79 15.86
C ALA A 272 -11.26 13.01 17.06
N THR A 273 -12.14 12.22 17.67
CA THR A 273 -11.80 11.26 18.71
C THR A 273 -11.19 9.99 18.10
N ASP A 274 -10.79 9.05 18.95
CA ASP A 274 -10.30 7.73 18.53
C ASP A 274 -11.48 6.80 18.22
N ALA A 275 -12.20 7.07 17.13
CA ALA A 275 -13.44 6.36 16.77
C ALA A 275 -13.19 4.93 16.25
N ILE A 276 -12.04 4.68 15.62
CA ILE A 276 -11.66 3.38 15.04
C ILE A 276 -10.30 2.96 15.63
N PRO A 277 -10.28 2.20 16.73
CA PRO A 277 -9.03 1.75 17.36
C PRO A 277 -8.10 0.97 16.42
N ALA A 278 -8.67 0.25 15.45
CA ALA A 278 -7.94 -0.48 14.42
C ALA A 278 -7.23 0.43 13.38
N ALA A 279 -7.55 1.73 13.35
CA ALA A 279 -7.02 2.71 12.42
C ALA A 279 -6.25 3.86 13.13
N ARG A 280 -5.79 3.63 14.36
CA ARG A 280 -5.08 4.64 15.17
C ARG A 280 -3.85 5.22 14.49
N LEU A 281 -3.02 4.37 13.89
CA LEU A 281 -1.80 4.81 13.21
C LEU A 281 -2.13 5.69 11.99
N PRO A 282 -2.94 5.26 11.00
CA PRO A 282 -3.33 6.13 9.88
C PRO A 282 -4.01 7.42 10.35
N ASN A 283 -4.86 7.35 11.39
CA ASN A 283 -5.49 8.54 11.96
C ASN A 283 -4.49 9.48 12.64
N THR A 284 -3.45 8.94 13.29
CA THR A 284 -2.37 9.72 13.89
C THR A 284 -1.56 10.44 12.82
N VAL A 285 -1.21 9.73 11.73
CA VAL A 285 -0.55 10.32 10.55
C VAL A 285 -1.42 11.43 9.96
N ALA A 286 -2.72 11.17 9.76
CA ALA A 286 -3.64 12.15 9.21
C ALA A 286 -3.71 13.43 10.06
N LYS A 287 -3.75 13.30 11.40
CA LYS A 287 -3.70 14.44 12.32
C LYS A 287 -2.38 15.21 12.24
N ARG A 288 -1.24 14.53 12.11
CA ARG A 288 0.07 15.19 11.93
C ARG A 288 0.10 16.02 10.65
N ARG A 289 -0.33 15.44 9.54
CA ARG A 289 -0.47 16.13 8.24
C ARG A 289 -1.42 17.31 8.35
N ALA A 290 -2.65 17.12 8.86
CA ALA A 290 -3.65 18.19 9.01
C ALA A 290 -3.13 19.42 9.77
N ARG A 291 -2.33 19.24 10.84
CA ARG A 291 -1.70 20.36 11.55
C ARG A 291 -0.76 21.17 10.64
N ARG A 292 0.03 20.49 9.81
CA ARG A 292 0.93 21.16 8.85
C ARG A 292 0.15 21.86 7.74
N TYR A 293 -0.85 21.20 7.16
CA TYR A 293 -1.68 21.72 6.09
C TYR A 293 -2.50 22.96 6.51
N LEU A 294 -2.85 23.09 7.79
CA LEU A 294 -3.44 24.30 8.36
C LEU A 294 -2.40 25.34 8.78
N GLY A 295 -1.28 24.92 9.37
CA GLY A 295 -0.35 25.82 10.05
C GLY A 295 0.77 26.39 9.17
N ALA A 296 1.10 25.78 8.03
CA ALA A 296 2.23 26.18 7.21
C ALA A 296 1.78 26.85 5.88
N PRO A 297 2.23 28.09 5.59
CA PRO A 297 1.84 28.81 4.37
C PRO A 297 2.16 28.09 3.07
N ALA A 298 3.18 27.21 3.06
CA ALA A 298 3.58 26.46 1.86
C ALA A 298 2.43 25.62 1.29
N PHE A 299 1.65 24.95 2.15
CA PHE A 299 0.56 24.07 1.71
C PHE A 299 -0.71 24.84 1.34
N GLN A 300 -0.99 25.96 2.01
CA GLN A 300 -2.13 26.81 1.63
C GLN A 300 -1.88 27.51 0.29
N LYS A 301 -0.66 28.01 0.06
CA LYS A 301 -0.29 28.66 -1.20
C LYS A 301 -0.39 27.71 -2.40
N SER A 302 -0.08 26.42 -2.22
CA SER A 302 -0.23 25.43 -3.30
C SER A 302 -1.68 25.22 -3.74
N CYS A 303 -2.66 25.57 -2.90
CA CYS A 303 -4.09 25.52 -3.23
C CYS A 303 -4.65 26.83 -3.81
N GLY A 304 -3.80 27.84 -4.00
CA GLY A 304 -4.21 29.17 -4.46
C GLY A 304 -4.95 29.99 -3.40
N PHE A 305 -4.86 29.62 -2.12
CA PHE A 305 -5.47 30.39 -1.05
C PHE A 305 -4.71 31.70 -0.82
N SER A 306 -5.46 32.81 -0.73
CA SER A 306 -4.97 34.12 -0.31
C SER A 306 -4.93 34.26 1.20
#